data_AF-A0A4Y2P4T8-F1
#
_entry.id   AF-A0A4Y2P4T8-F1
#
_cell.length_a   1.000
_cell.length_b   1.000
_cell.length_c   1.000
_cell.angle_alpha   90.00
_cell.angle_beta   90.00
_cell.angle_gamma   90.00
#
_symmetry.space_group_name_H-M   'P 1'
#
loop_
_entity.id
_entity.type
_entity.pdbx_description
1 polymer ?
#
loop_
_entity_poly.entity_id
_entity_poly.type
_entity_poly.pdbx_seq_one_letter_code
_entity_poly.pdbx_strand_id
1 'polypeptide(L)'
;MGGGDLNLKKSWHPSTLRNIERVWKAEQKHEAEKQKIEQLQKELAEERAREEIQQFAEDQGVIKKKEEKLDWMYQGPSAMVNREEYLMGRKIDRTFETLQMIENGEESRKDEVKRHFKNGCNRTVFRARHLAAV
;
A
#
# COMPACT_ATOMS: atom_id res chain seq x y z
N MET A 1 -54.04 -33.18 -2.59
CA MET A 1 -52.60 -33.47 -2.62
C MET A 1 -51.86 -32.16 -2.83
N GLY A 2 -51.06 -31.72 -1.88
CA GLY A 2 -50.39 -30.41 -1.94
C GLY A 2 -49.65 -30.09 -0.65
N GLY A 3 -48.81 -31.02 -0.18
CA GLY A 3 -47.92 -30.78 0.95
C GLY A 3 -46.51 -30.56 0.44
N GLY A 4 -46.18 -29.35 -0.01
CA GLY A 4 -44.80 -28.98 -0.33
C GLY A 4 -43.92 -29.01 0.92
N ASP A 5 -42.62 -29.29 0.75
CA ASP A 5 -41.66 -29.39 1.84
C ASP A 5 -41.68 -28.14 2.73
N LEU A 6 -42.04 -28.33 4.00
CA LEU A 6 -42.14 -27.27 5.00
C LEU A 6 -40.79 -26.57 5.23
N ASN A 7 -39.68 -27.27 4.97
CA ASN A 7 -38.34 -26.74 5.17
C ASN A 7 -38.01 -25.62 4.18
N LEU A 8 -38.60 -25.61 2.98
CA LEU A 8 -38.40 -24.54 1.99
C LEU A 8 -38.95 -23.18 2.47
N LYS A 9 -39.84 -23.17 3.47
CA LYS A 9 -40.32 -21.93 4.12
C LYS A 9 -39.36 -21.44 5.22
N LYS A 10 -38.33 -22.20 5.55
CA LYS A 10 -37.37 -21.85 6.60
C LYS A 10 -36.27 -20.95 6.04
N SER A 11 -35.92 -19.94 6.82
CA SER A 11 -34.92 -18.92 6.49
C SER A 11 -33.50 -19.47 6.35
N TRP A 12 -33.20 -20.59 6.99
CA TRP A 12 -31.90 -21.24 7.03
C TRP A 12 -31.73 -22.33 5.97
N HIS A 13 -32.78 -22.74 5.27
CA HIS A 13 -32.70 -23.82 4.28
C HIS A 13 -31.82 -23.40 3.09
N PRO A 14 -30.82 -24.21 2.69
CA PRO A 14 -29.83 -23.78 1.69
C PRO A 14 -30.44 -23.57 0.30
N SER A 15 -31.47 -24.33 -0.05
CA SER A 15 -32.15 -24.25 -1.35
C SER A 15 -33.11 -23.07 -1.50
N THR A 16 -33.26 -22.22 -0.47
CA THR A 16 -34.06 -21.00 -0.57
C THR A 16 -33.35 -19.98 -1.47
N LEU A 17 -34.04 -19.36 -2.42
CA LEU A 17 -33.47 -18.40 -3.38
C LEU A 17 -32.56 -17.35 -2.73
N ARG A 18 -33.00 -16.76 -1.61
CA ARG A 18 -32.20 -15.80 -0.84
C ARG A 18 -30.85 -16.36 -0.36
N ASN A 19 -30.79 -17.62 0.03
CA ASN A 19 -29.55 -18.23 0.52
C ASN A 19 -28.64 -18.62 -0.66
N ILE A 20 -29.23 -19.13 -1.76
CA ILE A 20 -28.52 -19.36 -3.02
C ILE A 20 -27.87 -18.04 -3.49
N GLU A 21 -28.61 -16.94 -3.50
CA GLU A 21 -28.08 -15.61 -3.86
C GLU A 21 -26.96 -15.13 -2.94
N ARG A 22 -27.06 -15.41 -1.63
CA ARG A 22 -26.00 -15.05 -0.66
C ARG A 22 -24.73 -15.84 -0.92
N VAL A 23 -24.84 -17.15 -1.16
CA VAL A 23 -23.72 -18.02 -1.51
C VAL A 23 -23.10 -17.56 -2.82
N TRP A 24 -23.91 -17.33 -3.85
CA TRP A 24 -23.44 -16.84 -5.15
C TRP A 24 -22.68 -15.51 -5.05
N LYS A 25 -23.18 -14.54 -4.27
CA LYS A 25 -22.45 -13.28 -4.04
C LYS A 25 -21.12 -13.49 -3.31
N ALA A 26 -21.08 -14.43 -2.36
CA ALA A 26 -19.85 -14.76 -1.65
C ALA A 26 -18.83 -15.44 -2.57
N GLU A 27 -19.28 -16.37 -3.41
CA GLU A 27 -18.46 -17.04 -4.41
C GLU A 27 -17.90 -16.06 -5.44
N GLN A 28 -18.73 -15.14 -5.96
CA GLN A 28 -18.29 -14.10 -6.90
C GLN A 28 -17.23 -13.19 -6.28
N LYS A 29 -17.40 -12.79 -5.01
CA LYS A 29 -16.40 -11.99 -4.31
C LYS A 29 -15.09 -12.77 -4.11
N HIS A 30 -15.19 -14.02 -3.69
CA HIS A 30 -14.03 -14.89 -3.48
C HIS A 30 -13.26 -15.13 -4.78
N GLU A 31 -13.96 -15.34 -5.89
CA GLU A 31 -13.33 -15.53 -7.21
C GLU A 31 -12.60 -14.26 -7.66
N ALA A 32 -13.18 -13.07 -7.44
CA ALA A 32 -12.51 -11.80 -7.74
C ALA A 32 -11.25 -11.59 -6.87
N GLU A 33 -11.30 -11.94 -5.59
CA GLU A 33 -10.13 -11.89 -4.69
C GLU A 33 -9.04 -12.87 -5.14
N LYS A 34 -9.43 -14.10 -5.49
CA LYS A 34 -8.52 -15.14 -5.99
C LYS A 34 -7.82 -14.71 -7.29
N GLN A 35 -8.56 -14.17 -8.25
CA GLN A 35 -7.98 -13.66 -9.50
C GLN A 35 -6.98 -12.53 -9.25
N LYS A 36 -7.29 -11.61 -8.32
CA LYS A 36 -6.35 -10.55 -7.93
C LYS A 36 -5.08 -11.10 -7.28
N ILE A 37 -5.20 -12.12 -6.44
CA ILE A 37 -4.05 -12.78 -5.82
C ILE A 37 -3.20 -13.49 -6.88
N GLU A 38 -3.82 -14.20 -7.82
CA GLU A 38 -3.13 -14.89 -8.91
C GLU A 38 -2.36 -13.91 -9.80
N GLN A 39 -2.97 -12.76 -10.14
CA GLN A 39 -2.29 -11.69 -10.86
C GLN A 39 -1.03 -11.21 -10.11
N LEU A 40 -1.14 -10.91 -8.81
CA LEU A 40 -0.01 -10.48 -8.00
C LEU A 40 1.09 -11.56 -7.88
N GLN A 41 0.69 -12.83 -7.79
CA GLN A 41 1.64 -13.95 -7.78
C GLN A 41 2.39 -14.06 -9.10
N LYS A 42 1.70 -13.84 -10.22
CA LYS A 42 2.31 -13.82 -11.55
C LYS A 42 3.29 -12.67 -11.70
N GLU A 43 2.92 -11.47 -11.29
CA GLU A 43 3.80 -10.29 -11.29
C GLU A 43 5.08 -10.56 -10.47
N LEU A 44 4.93 -11.16 -9.27
CA LEU A 44 6.08 -11.49 -8.42
C LEU A 44 6.98 -12.59 -9.01
N ALA A 45 6.39 -13.55 -9.72
CA ALA A 45 7.15 -14.57 -10.44
C ALA A 45 7.92 -13.98 -11.63
N GLU A 46 7.32 -13.04 -12.36
CA GLU A 46 7.97 -12.32 -13.45
C GLU A 46 9.14 -11.46 -12.94
N GLU A 47 8.96 -10.75 -11.82
CA GLU A 47 10.04 -9.97 -11.19
C GLU A 47 11.19 -10.89 -10.73
N ARG A 48 10.90 -12.02 -10.09
CA ARG A 48 11.95 -12.99 -9.72
C ARG A 48 12.71 -13.52 -10.94
N ALA A 49 12.02 -13.82 -12.04
CA ALA A 49 12.68 -14.29 -13.25
C ALA A 49 13.63 -13.23 -13.83
N ARG A 50 13.28 -11.94 -13.73
CA ARG A 50 14.18 -10.83 -14.14
C ARG A 50 15.38 -10.72 -13.21
N GLU A 51 15.14 -10.77 -11.90
CA GLU A 51 16.20 -10.74 -10.89
C GLU A 51 17.17 -11.92 -11.06
N GLU A 52 16.68 -13.12 -11.37
CA GLU A 52 17.50 -14.30 -11.62
C GLU A 52 18.40 -14.13 -12.84
N ILE A 53 17.87 -13.57 -13.95
CA ILE A 53 18.68 -13.27 -15.15
C ILE A 53 19.77 -12.24 -14.82
N GLN A 54 19.42 -11.21 -14.06
CA GLN A 54 20.38 -10.17 -13.65
C GLN A 54 21.46 -10.74 -12.73
N GLN A 55 21.08 -11.51 -11.71
CA GLN A 55 22.04 -12.17 -10.81
C GLN A 55 22.96 -13.11 -11.57
N PHE A 56 22.44 -13.90 -12.50
CA PHE A 56 23.26 -14.78 -13.33
C PHE A 56 24.29 -14.00 -14.17
N ALA A 57 23.91 -12.86 -14.74
CA ALA A 57 24.83 -11.99 -15.49
C ALA A 57 25.89 -11.32 -14.59
N GLU A 58 25.53 -10.98 -13.35
CA GLU A 58 26.47 -10.49 -12.33
C GLU A 58 27.46 -11.57 -11.89
N ASP A 59 26.99 -12.80 -11.65
CA ASP A 59 27.81 -13.95 -11.26
C ASP A 59 28.78 -14.37 -12.36
N GLN A 60 28.37 -14.26 -13.63
CA GLN A 60 29.27 -14.44 -14.78
C GLN A 60 30.25 -13.28 -14.96
N GLY A 61 30.11 -12.19 -14.21
CA GLY A 61 31.01 -11.03 -14.25
C GLY A 61 30.85 -10.16 -15.50
N VAL A 62 29.79 -10.35 -16.29
CA VAL A 62 29.51 -9.55 -17.50
C VAL A 62 28.94 -8.18 -17.10
N ILE A 63 28.24 -8.09 -15.96
CA ILE A 63 27.64 -6.86 -15.44
C ILE A 63 28.18 -6.57 -14.03
N LYS A 64 28.53 -5.31 -13.74
CA LYS A 64 28.95 -4.88 -12.40
C LYS A 64 27.74 -4.73 -11.48
N LYS A 65 27.83 -5.22 -10.23
CA LYS A 65 26.80 -5.07 -9.21
C LYS A 65 26.42 -3.60 -9.02
N LYS A 66 25.12 -3.28 -9.18
CA LYS A 66 24.60 -1.92 -9.00
C LYS A 66 24.33 -1.68 -7.50
N GLU A 67 24.85 -0.58 -6.93
CA GLU A 67 24.59 -0.19 -5.53
C GLU A 67 23.16 0.37 -5.38
N GLU A 68 22.15 -0.48 -5.55
CA GLU A 68 20.74 -0.07 -5.60
C GLU A 68 20.16 0.34 -4.22
N LYS A 69 20.85 -0.03 -3.14
CA LYS A 69 20.39 0.15 -1.76
C LYS A 69 20.17 1.61 -1.33
N LEU A 70 20.82 2.57 -1.99
CA LEU A 70 20.73 4.00 -1.65
C LEU A 70 19.99 4.83 -2.71
N ASP A 71 19.60 4.24 -3.84
CA ASP A 71 19.00 5.00 -4.95
C ASP A 71 17.63 5.57 -4.56
N TRP A 72 16.80 4.79 -3.86
CA TRP A 72 15.51 5.24 -3.32
C TRP A 72 15.64 6.39 -2.30
N MET A 73 16.80 6.54 -1.65
CA MET A 73 17.08 7.62 -0.68
C MET A 73 17.50 8.93 -1.37
N TYR A 74 18.18 8.84 -2.52
CA TYR A 74 18.66 9.98 -3.30
C TYR A 74 17.71 10.37 -4.44
N GLN A 75 16.72 9.54 -4.77
CA GLN A 75 15.52 9.95 -5.50
C GLN A 75 14.74 10.94 -4.64
N GLY A 76 15.08 12.23 -4.78
CA GLY A 76 14.40 13.31 -4.07
C GLY A 76 12.89 13.29 -4.31
N PRO A 77 12.08 13.97 -3.49
CA PRO A 77 10.61 13.96 -3.57
C PRO A 77 10.01 14.20 -4.97
N SER A 78 10.73 14.91 -5.85
CA SER A 78 10.38 15.10 -7.27
C SER A 78 10.25 13.79 -8.07
N ALA A 79 11.03 12.76 -7.74
CA ALA A 79 10.96 11.44 -8.36
C ALA A 79 9.78 10.60 -7.84
N MET A 80 9.27 10.89 -6.63
CA MET A 80 8.20 10.13 -5.99
C MET A 80 6.80 10.63 -6.31
N VAL A 81 6.66 11.87 -6.79
CA VAL A 81 5.36 12.50 -6.99
C VAL A 81 5.31 13.23 -8.33
N ASN A 82 4.43 12.77 -9.22
CA ASN A 82 4.24 13.41 -10.51
C ASN A 82 3.38 14.68 -10.38
N ARG A 83 3.97 15.83 -10.72
CA ARG A 83 3.31 17.16 -10.69
C ARG A 83 2.06 17.22 -11.56
N GLU A 84 2.02 16.45 -12.65
CA GLU A 84 0.90 16.38 -13.57
C GLU A 84 -0.38 15.89 -12.89
N GLU A 85 -0.28 15.05 -11.86
CA GLU A 85 -1.45 14.57 -11.12
C GLU A 85 -2.21 15.70 -10.40
N TYR A 86 -1.49 16.73 -9.92
CA TYR A 86 -2.10 17.91 -9.29
C TYR A 86 -2.76 18.83 -10.32
N LEU A 87 -2.18 18.93 -11.52
CA LEU A 87 -2.78 19.68 -12.63
C LEU A 87 -4.06 19.01 -13.15
N MET A 88 -4.16 17.69 -12.99
CA MET A 88 -5.32 16.87 -13.34
C MET A 88 -6.41 16.82 -12.24
N GLY A 89 -6.26 17.60 -11.17
CA GLY A 89 -7.28 17.77 -10.13
C GLY A 89 -7.10 16.93 -8.87
N ARG A 90 -5.94 16.30 -8.66
CA ARG A 90 -5.59 15.71 -7.35
C ARG A 90 -5.57 16.81 -6.28
N LYS A 91 -6.19 16.55 -5.13
CA LYS A 91 -6.23 17.51 -4.03
C LYS A 91 -4.82 17.78 -3.50
N ILE A 92 -4.52 19.04 -3.26
CA ILE A 92 -3.24 19.49 -2.70
C ILE A 92 -3.08 18.90 -1.29
N ASP A 93 -1.96 18.21 -1.05
CA ASP A 93 -1.60 17.63 0.23
C ASP A 93 -0.19 18.09 0.67
N ARG A 94 0.26 17.63 1.85
CA ARG A 94 1.59 17.99 2.39
C ARG A 94 2.75 17.57 1.48
N THR A 95 2.54 16.59 0.60
CA THR A 95 3.59 16.16 -0.33
C THR A 95 3.82 17.21 -1.41
N PHE A 96 2.74 17.86 -1.89
CA PHE A 96 2.82 18.99 -2.81
C PHE A 96 3.57 20.19 -2.21
N GLU A 97 3.29 20.54 -0.95
CA GLU A 97 4.01 21.60 -0.25
C GLU A 97 5.51 21.31 -0.16
N THR A 98 5.86 20.04 0.10
CA THR A 98 7.25 19.58 0.17
C THR A 98 7.95 19.68 -1.19
N LEU A 99 7.27 19.35 -2.29
CA LEU A 99 7.80 19.52 -3.66
C LEU A 99 8.06 20.99 -3.98
N GLN A 100 7.11 21.85 -3.66
CA GLN A 100 7.20 23.29 -3.93
C GLN A 100 8.34 23.95 -3.13
N MET A 101 8.52 23.54 -1.87
CA MET A 101 9.65 23.98 -1.04
C MET A 101 11.02 23.57 -1.61
N ILE A 102 11.10 22.39 -2.23
CA ILE A 102 12.32 21.89 -2.87
C ILE A 102 12.60 22.64 -4.18
N GLU A 103 11.56 22.88 -4.99
CA GLU A 103 11.66 23.61 -6.26
C GLU A 103 12.05 25.09 -6.05
N ASN A 104 11.55 25.72 -4.98
CA ASN A 104 11.85 27.10 -4.62
C ASN A 104 13.26 27.31 -4.02
N GLY A 105 14.07 26.25 -3.88
CA GLY A 105 15.47 26.38 -3.46
C GLY A 105 15.69 26.88 -2.02
N GLU A 106 14.72 26.69 -1.12
CA GLU A 106 14.86 27.07 0.28
C GLU A 106 15.71 26.04 1.06
N GLU A 107 17.03 26.07 0.85
CA GLU A 107 17.97 25.26 1.63
C GLU A 107 18.07 25.71 3.11
N SER A 108 17.56 26.90 3.43
CA SER A 108 17.66 27.57 4.72
C SER A 108 16.45 27.35 5.65
N ARG A 109 15.98 26.10 5.83
CA ARG A 109 15.11 25.76 6.98
C ARG A 109 15.12 24.28 7.39
N LYS A 110 16.06 23.49 6.87
CA LYS A 110 16.19 22.05 7.19
C LYS A 110 16.47 21.83 8.70
N ASP A 111 17.13 22.77 9.36
CA ASP A 111 17.48 22.68 10.79
C ASP A 111 16.32 22.96 11.75
N GLU A 112 15.30 23.72 11.33
CA GLU A 112 14.18 24.09 12.19
C GLU A 112 13.12 22.97 12.20
N VAL A 113 12.84 22.37 11.05
CA VAL A 113 11.91 21.25 10.90
C VAL A 113 12.44 19.97 11.57
N LYS A 114 13.74 19.67 11.45
CA LYS A 114 14.38 18.57 12.20
C LYS A 114 14.31 18.75 13.71
N ARG A 115 14.52 19.98 14.21
CA ARG A 115 14.41 20.30 15.65
C ARG A 115 12.97 20.16 16.15
N HIS A 116 11.98 20.56 15.36
CA HIS A 116 10.58 20.45 15.74
C HIS A 116 10.12 18.98 15.84
N PHE A 117 10.53 18.12 14.91
CA PHE A 117 10.22 16.68 14.96
C PHE A 117 10.88 15.98 16.16
N LYS A 118 12.14 16.33 16.48
CA LYS A 118 12.87 15.78 17.65
C LYS A 118 12.26 16.22 19.00
N ASN A 119 11.73 17.45 19.07
CA ASN A 119 11.08 17.99 20.27
C ASN A 119 9.61 17.56 20.42
N GLY A 120 8.93 17.20 19.32
CA GLY A 120 7.60 16.60 19.35
C GLY A 120 7.60 15.16 19.91
N CYS A 121 8.68 14.41 19.70
CA CYS A 121 8.81 13.04 20.22
C CYS A 121 9.17 12.99 21.72
N ASN A 122 9.81 14.02 22.28
CA ASN A 122 10.12 14.04 23.73
C ASN A 122 8.96 14.54 24.61
N ARG A 123 7.94 15.22 24.05
CA ARG A 123 6.81 15.75 24.84
C ARG A 123 5.65 14.77 25.00
N THR A 124 5.56 13.74 24.14
CA THR A 124 4.58 12.65 24.27
C THR A 124 5.08 11.48 25.12
N VAL A 125 6.39 11.32 25.33
CA VAL A 125 6.93 10.25 26.19
C VAL A 125 6.97 10.64 27.68
N PHE A 126 6.97 11.93 28.04
CA PHE A 126 7.00 12.36 29.45
C PHE A 126 5.63 12.55 30.13
N ARG A 127 4.53 12.64 29.38
CA ARG A 127 3.17 12.75 29.97
C ARG A 127 2.42 11.41 30.07
N ALA A 128 3.04 10.31 29.64
CA ALA A 128 2.51 8.94 29.79
C ALA A 128 3.05 8.19 31.03
N ARG A 129 3.93 8.82 31.83
CA ARG A 129 4.45 8.23 33.09
C ARG A 129 3.80 8.77 34.37
N HIS A 130 2.91 9.77 34.29
CA HIS A 130 2.33 10.42 35.48
C HIS A 130 0.80 10.25 35.62
N LEU A 131 0.19 9.38 34.82
CA LEU A 131 -1.23 8.98 34.94
C LEU A 131 -1.40 7.47 35.18
N ALA A 132 -0.32 6.78 35.56
CA ALA A 132 -0.33 5.38 35.96
C ALA A 132 0.21 5.17 37.40
N ALA A 133 0.06 6.19 38.25
CA ALA A 133 0.41 6.12 39.67
C ALA A 133 -0.46 7.09 40.49
N VAL A 134 -1.77 6.89 40.44
CA VAL A 134 -2.72 7.02 41.56
C VAL A 134 -3.75 5.92 41.39
#